data_AF-A0AAD4FEX1-F1
#
_entry.id   AF-A0AAD4FEX1-F1
#
_cell.length_a   1.000
_cell.length_b   1.000
_cell.length_c   1.000
_cell.angle_alpha   90.00
_cell.angle_beta   90.00
_cell.angle_gamma   90.00
#
_symmetry.space_group_name_H-M   'P 1'
#
loop_
_entity.id
_entity.type
_entity.pdbx_description
1 polymer ?
#
loop_
_entity_poly.entity_id
_entity_poly.type
_entity_poly.pdbx_seq_one_letter_code
_entity_poly.pdbx_strand_id
1 'polypeptide(L)'
;MDPIQEAIAEIESREPGDEFSYQAIAKKYSVPRTTLMRRHKGESETYGLRKLSLHPEHEAELVRYIKTLTERRLPPTRTMVQQFASELAGKPVSETWVSRFLRRHPNHLISRSGKAMAKERTKADSGAKYSLYFKLLHEKIEEYNIQPIHIFNMDEKGFQLSRVSRTKRIFDRRLYEQKGLKLKSIVRRKVKDQGSKDVKKLQRSLCHIAAQNSILHEENRGLRQSLAIKERRPKQSFTLQLNRDKVYHGGAKLWSPRSVQRARDRQASQQQQQELKKLQKAEKAEADKAARLCKLQLQKAKRLEQERG
;
A
#
# COMPACT_ATOMS: atom_id res chain seq x y z
N MET A 1 13.49 -18.05 14.43
CA MET A 1 12.15 -18.44 13.94
C MET A 1 11.62 -19.52 14.88
N ASP A 2 10.30 -19.58 15.11
CA ASP A 2 9.69 -20.62 15.95
C ASP A 2 9.68 -21.95 15.14
N PRO A 3 10.41 -23.01 15.55
CA PRO A 3 10.49 -24.28 14.82
C PRO A 3 9.12 -24.91 14.55
N ILE A 4 8.15 -24.61 15.42
CA ILE A 4 6.77 -25.09 15.27
C ILE A 4 6.06 -24.38 14.11
N GLN A 5 6.33 -23.10 13.87
CA GLN A 5 5.72 -22.34 12.77
C GLN A 5 6.32 -22.72 11.41
N GLU A 6 7.62 -23.02 11.36
CA GLU A 6 8.26 -23.54 10.15
C GLU A 6 7.71 -24.92 9.76
N ALA A 7 7.47 -25.78 10.76
CA ALA A 7 6.85 -27.08 10.54
C ALA A 7 5.38 -26.98 10.07
N ILE A 8 4.62 -25.98 10.53
CA ILE A 8 3.25 -25.72 10.06
C ILE A 8 3.27 -25.20 8.63
N ALA A 9 4.16 -24.26 8.30
CA ALA A 9 4.28 -23.71 6.96
C ALA A 9 4.65 -24.78 5.91
N GLU A 10 5.49 -25.77 6.27
CA GLU A 10 5.76 -26.91 5.39
C GLU A 10 4.51 -27.78 5.15
N ILE A 11 3.65 -27.95 6.16
CA ILE A 11 2.40 -28.69 6.00
C ILE A 11 1.42 -27.93 5.10
N GLU A 12 1.26 -26.63 5.32
CA GLU A 12 0.35 -25.76 4.57
C GLU A 12 0.80 -25.48 3.12
N SER A 13 2.08 -25.66 2.81
CA SER A 13 2.62 -25.51 1.45
C SER A 13 2.31 -26.68 0.50
N ARG A 14 1.77 -27.79 1.00
CA ARG A 14 1.44 -28.99 0.21
C ARG A 14 0.08 -28.86 -0.45
N GLU A 15 -0.15 -29.58 -1.55
CA GLU A 15 -1.44 -29.51 -2.25
C GLU A 15 -2.55 -30.20 -1.43
N PRO A 16 -3.81 -29.73 -1.49
CA PRO A 16 -4.92 -30.36 -0.79
C PRO A 16 -5.14 -31.79 -1.31
N GLY A 17 -4.69 -32.78 -0.54
CA GLY A 17 -4.75 -34.20 -0.93
C GLY A 17 -3.42 -34.93 -0.82
N ASP A 18 -2.30 -34.22 -0.67
CA ASP A 18 -1.00 -34.86 -0.42
C ASP A 18 -0.95 -35.50 0.97
N GLU A 19 -0.65 -36.81 1.01
CA GLU A 19 -0.45 -37.52 2.27
C GLU A 19 0.86 -37.08 2.94
N PHE A 20 0.78 -36.71 4.21
CA PHE A 20 1.95 -36.37 5.01
C PHE A 20 1.89 -37.01 6.39
N SER A 21 3.06 -37.36 6.92
CA SER A 21 3.19 -37.90 8.27
C SER A 21 3.70 -36.84 9.23
N TYR A 22 2.90 -36.55 10.26
CA TYR A 22 3.33 -35.69 11.37
C TYR A 22 4.60 -36.18 12.05
N GLN A 23 4.90 -37.49 12.04
CA GLN A 23 6.14 -38.02 12.64
C GLN A 23 7.38 -37.59 11.87
N ALA A 24 7.33 -37.66 10.54
CA ALA A 24 8.46 -37.29 9.68
C ALA A 24 8.78 -35.79 9.82
N ILE A 25 7.75 -34.95 9.81
CA ILE A 25 7.89 -33.50 9.92
C ILE A 25 8.35 -33.10 11.34
N ALA A 26 7.76 -33.69 12.38
CA ALA A 26 8.19 -33.50 13.76
C ALA A 26 9.67 -33.84 13.97
N LYS A 27 10.15 -34.93 13.36
CA LYS A 27 11.55 -35.36 13.41
C LYS A 27 12.47 -34.42 12.64
N LYS A 28 12.04 -33.90 11.48
CA LYS A 28 12.79 -32.93 10.67
C LYS A 28 13.04 -31.62 11.41
N TYR A 29 12.04 -31.11 12.13
CA TYR A 29 12.12 -29.84 12.86
C TYR A 29 12.45 -29.98 14.35
N SER A 30 12.72 -31.19 14.83
CA SER A 30 12.97 -31.48 16.26
C SER A 30 11.86 -30.96 17.19
N VAL A 31 10.60 -31.07 16.77
CA VAL A 31 9.41 -30.64 17.51
C VAL A 31 8.63 -31.86 18.01
N PRO A 32 8.05 -31.84 19.23
CA PRO A 32 7.17 -32.91 19.67
C PRO A 32 5.95 -33.08 18.74
N ARG A 33 5.75 -34.30 18.23
CA ARG A 33 4.67 -34.64 17.29
C ARG A 33 3.28 -34.18 17.78
N THR A 34 2.99 -34.42 19.05
CA THR A 34 1.68 -34.09 19.66
C THR A 34 1.43 -32.58 19.66
N THR A 35 2.46 -31.79 19.94
CA THR A 35 2.41 -30.32 19.90
C THR A 35 2.20 -29.81 18.47
N LEU A 36 2.94 -30.36 17.50
CA LEU A 36 2.79 -30.00 16.07
C LEU A 36 1.37 -30.31 15.56
N MET A 37 0.87 -31.51 15.83
CA MET A 37 -0.47 -31.94 15.42
C MET A 37 -1.57 -31.06 16.03
N ARG A 38 -1.50 -30.79 17.34
CA ARG A 38 -2.47 -29.92 18.02
C ARG A 38 -2.43 -28.49 17.50
N ARG A 39 -1.25 -27.95 17.19
CA ARG A 39 -1.12 -26.61 16.60
C ARG A 39 -1.66 -26.53 15.18
N HIS A 40 -1.34 -27.51 14.33
CA HIS A 40 -1.83 -27.57 12.94
C HIS A 40 -3.35 -27.75 12.87
N LYS A 41 -3.95 -28.54 13.77
CA LYS A 41 -5.41 -28.69 13.89
C LYS A 41 -6.12 -27.51 14.58
N GLY A 42 -5.39 -26.49 15.04
CA GLY A 42 -5.95 -25.35 15.77
C GLY A 42 -6.40 -25.65 17.21
N GLU A 43 -6.09 -26.84 17.75
CA GLU A 43 -6.47 -27.28 19.10
C GLU A 43 -5.60 -26.64 20.20
N SER A 44 -4.47 -26.02 19.84
CA SER A 44 -3.57 -25.36 20.80
C SER A 44 -3.01 -24.06 20.23
N GLU A 45 -3.43 -22.94 20.79
CA GLU A 45 -2.79 -21.64 20.56
C GLU A 45 -1.42 -21.57 21.27
N THR A 46 -0.50 -20.75 20.74
CA THR A 46 0.78 -20.52 21.45
C THR A 46 0.50 -19.98 22.87
N TYR A 47 1.23 -20.50 23.86
CA TYR A 47 1.10 -20.08 25.26
C TYR A 47 1.41 -18.58 25.37
N GLY A 48 0.36 -17.75 25.45
CA GLY A 48 0.47 -16.30 25.50
C GLY A 48 -0.47 -15.52 24.57
N LEU A 49 -0.93 -16.08 23.45
CA LEU A 49 -1.83 -15.38 22.51
C LEU A 49 -3.18 -15.03 23.16
N ARG A 50 -3.77 -15.98 23.90
CA ARG A 50 -4.98 -15.76 24.71
C ARG A 50 -4.88 -14.63 25.74
N LYS A 51 -3.66 -14.22 26.14
CA LYS A 51 -3.42 -13.14 27.11
C LYS A 51 -3.10 -11.79 26.45
N LEU A 52 -2.94 -11.73 25.13
CA LEU A 52 -2.74 -10.44 24.45
C LEU A 52 -4.09 -9.74 24.31
N SER A 53 -4.10 -8.42 24.59
CA SER A 53 -5.30 -7.60 24.41
C SER A 53 -5.66 -7.40 22.94
N LEU A 54 -4.73 -7.64 22.02
CA LEU A 54 -4.89 -7.49 20.57
C LEU A 54 -4.11 -8.57 19.84
N HIS A 55 -4.68 -9.16 18.78
CA HIS A 55 -4.00 -10.15 17.94
C HIS A 55 -2.75 -9.54 17.26
N PRO A 56 -1.63 -10.28 17.12
CA PRO A 56 -0.41 -9.76 16.51
C PRO A 56 -0.60 -9.18 15.10
N GLU A 57 -1.54 -9.71 14.33
CA GLU A 57 -1.85 -9.21 12.98
C GLU A 57 -2.48 -7.81 13.00
N HIS A 58 -3.49 -7.62 13.85
CA HIS A 58 -4.11 -6.30 14.05
C HIS A 58 -3.11 -5.30 14.60
N GLU A 59 -2.16 -5.76 15.43
CA GLU A 59 -1.08 -4.93 15.92
C GLU A 59 -0.11 -4.50 14.80
N ALA A 60 0.24 -5.41 13.90
CA ALA A 60 1.04 -5.10 12.71
C ALA A 60 0.31 -4.13 11.76
N GLU A 61 -1.00 -4.31 11.60
CA GLU A 61 -1.85 -3.40 10.82
C GLU A 61 -1.91 -1.99 11.44
N LEU A 62 -2.05 -1.90 12.76
CA LEU A 62 -2.01 -0.63 13.47
C LEU A 62 -0.66 0.09 13.27
N VAL A 63 0.45 -0.66 13.25
CA VAL A 63 1.77 -0.09 12.90
C VAL A 63 1.79 0.43 11.46
N ARG A 64 1.25 -0.31 10.49
CA ARG A 64 1.11 0.16 9.09
C ARG A 64 0.28 1.43 9.01
N TYR A 65 -0.83 1.50 9.75
CA TYR A 65 -1.70 2.66 9.79
C TYR A 65 -1.01 3.89 10.41
N ILE A 66 -0.24 3.72 11.49
CA ILE A 66 0.56 4.82 12.05
C ILE A 66 1.61 5.31 11.05
N LYS A 67 2.18 4.42 10.24
CA LYS A 67 3.11 4.80 9.17
C LYS A 67 2.42 5.66 8.11
N THR A 68 1.24 5.27 7.62
CA THR A 68 0.49 6.07 6.64
C THR A 68 0.07 7.43 7.20
N LEU A 69 -0.34 7.49 8.47
CA LEU A 69 -0.61 8.74 9.17
C LEU A 69 0.62 9.65 9.27
N THR A 70 1.79 9.05 9.52
CA THR A 70 3.07 9.79 9.55
C THR A 70 3.46 10.34 8.17
N GLU A 71 3.20 9.59 7.10
CA GLU A 71 3.40 10.03 5.71
C GLU A 71 2.46 11.21 5.38
N ARG A 72 1.20 11.13 5.78
CA ARG A 72 0.18 12.19 5.65
C ARG A 72 0.38 13.40 6.57
N ARG A 73 1.47 13.44 7.35
CA ARG A 73 1.79 14.53 8.29
C ARG A 73 0.79 14.68 9.44
N LEU A 74 0.06 13.62 9.78
CA LEU A 74 -0.94 13.58 10.85
C LEU A 74 -0.57 12.52 11.90
N PRO A 75 0.59 12.66 12.59
CA PRO A 75 1.02 11.66 13.57
C PRO A 75 0.01 11.57 14.74
N PRO A 76 -0.42 10.36 15.12
CA PRO A 76 -1.44 10.20 16.16
C PRO A 76 -0.88 10.48 17.56
N THR A 77 -1.77 10.85 18.49
CA THR A 77 -1.47 10.90 19.92
C THR A 77 -1.57 9.52 20.55
N ARG A 78 -1.11 9.37 21.80
CA ARG A 78 -1.32 8.15 22.59
C ARG A 78 -2.81 7.82 22.77
N THR A 79 -3.64 8.85 22.95
CA THR A 79 -5.10 8.70 23.09
C THR A 79 -5.74 8.17 21.80
N MET A 80 -5.34 8.70 20.64
CA MET A 80 -5.82 8.18 19.35
C MET A 80 -5.42 6.72 19.14
N VAL A 81 -4.16 6.37 19.44
CA VAL A 81 -3.70 4.97 19.33
C VAL A 81 -4.44 4.04 20.29
N GLN A 82 -4.76 4.51 21.51
CA GLN A 82 -5.59 3.77 22.45
C GLN A 82 -7.01 3.55 21.91
N GLN A 83 -7.59 4.58 21.29
CA GLN A 83 -8.91 4.49 20.68
C GLN A 83 -8.92 3.50 19.52
N PHE A 84 -7.96 3.60 18.59
CA PHE A 84 -7.82 2.64 17.49
C PHE A 84 -7.64 1.20 17.99
N ALA A 85 -6.82 1.01 19.03
CA ALA A 85 -6.64 -0.30 19.63
C ALA A 85 -7.91 -0.81 20.34
N SER A 86 -8.71 0.08 20.93
CA SER A 86 -9.97 -0.28 21.60
C SER A 86 -11.04 -0.66 20.59
N GLU A 87 -11.13 0.05 19.48
CA GLU A 87 -12.01 -0.28 18.34
C GLU A 87 -11.65 -1.64 17.74
N LEU A 88 -10.36 -1.90 17.49
CA LEU A 88 -9.90 -3.19 16.96
C LEU A 88 -10.08 -4.35 17.96
N ALA A 89 -10.01 -4.09 19.26
CA ALA A 89 -10.17 -5.12 20.29
C ALA A 89 -11.64 -5.36 20.71
N GLY A 90 -12.57 -4.49 20.29
CA GLY A 90 -13.97 -4.50 20.74
C GLY A 90 -14.16 -4.19 22.24
N LYS A 91 -13.10 -3.74 22.93
CA LYS A 91 -13.10 -3.48 24.37
C LYS A 91 -12.15 -2.34 24.72
N PRO A 92 -12.40 -1.57 25.80
CA PRO A 92 -11.52 -0.48 26.19
C PRO A 92 -10.14 -1.00 26.56
N VAL A 93 -9.11 -0.48 25.87
CA VAL A 93 -7.72 -0.82 26.11
C VAL A 93 -7.12 0.18 27.12
N SER A 94 -6.26 -0.30 28.03
CA SER A 94 -5.63 0.55 29.05
C SER A 94 -4.55 1.48 28.47
N GLU A 95 -4.26 2.59 29.14
CA GLU A 95 -3.15 3.47 28.72
C GLU A 95 -1.78 2.76 28.82
N THR A 96 -1.65 1.86 29.80
CA THR A 96 -0.45 1.03 29.98
C THR A 96 -0.20 0.12 28.78
N TRP A 97 -1.24 -0.30 28.06
CA TRP A 97 -1.10 -1.06 26.83
C TRP A 97 -0.37 -0.28 25.75
N VAL A 98 -0.68 1.01 25.55
CA VAL A 98 0.00 1.86 24.56
C VAL A 98 1.50 1.96 24.87
N SER A 99 1.88 2.06 26.14
CA SER A 99 3.28 2.02 26.55
C SER A 99 3.95 0.67 26.22
N ARG A 100 3.26 -0.45 26.45
CA ARG A 100 3.76 -1.79 26.10
C ARG A 100 3.86 -1.98 24.59
N PHE A 101 2.87 -1.52 23.82
CA PHE A 101 2.86 -1.52 22.36
C PHE A 101 4.08 -0.78 21.79
N LEU A 102 4.35 0.44 22.26
CA LEU A 102 5.54 1.19 21.84
C LEU A 102 6.85 0.49 22.20
N ARG A 103 6.90 -0.20 23.35
CA ARG A 103 8.07 -0.98 23.77
C ARG A 103 8.27 -2.25 22.95
N ARG A 104 7.19 -2.87 22.45
CA ARG A 104 7.25 -4.05 21.57
C ARG A 104 7.70 -3.69 20.16
N HIS A 105 7.46 -2.47 19.70
CA HIS A 105 7.82 -2.00 18.35
C HIS A 105 8.90 -0.89 18.34
N PRO A 106 10.07 -1.09 18.97
CA PRO A 106 11.08 -0.04 19.07
C PRO A 106 11.69 0.32 17.70
N ASN A 107 11.69 -0.62 16.75
CA ASN A 107 12.29 -0.44 15.44
C ASN A 107 11.37 0.34 14.48
N HIS A 108 10.06 0.31 14.71
CA HIS A 108 9.06 0.92 13.84
C HIS A 108 8.52 2.22 14.40
N LEU A 109 8.37 2.36 15.72
CA LEU A 109 7.69 3.50 16.33
C LEU A 109 8.61 4.28 17.26
N ILE A 110 8.43 5.61 17.26
CA ILE A 110 9.10 6.52 18.19
C ILE A 110 8.11 7.55 18.73
N SER A 111 8.10 7.74 20.05
CA SER A 111 7.31 8.79 20.70
C SER A 111 8.17 10.03 20.92
N ARG A 112 7.78 11.18 20.36
CA ARG A 112 8.46 12.47 20.54
C ARG A 112 7.46 13.60 20.73
N SER A 113 7.82 14.57 21.55
CA SER A 113 7.05 15.81 21.68
C SER A 113 7.43 16.79 20.58
N GLY A 114 6.44 17.47 20.00
CA GLY A 114 6.68 18.62 19.14
C GLY A 114 7.40 19.75 19.88
N LYS A 115 8.08 20.63 19.13
CA LYS A 115 8.48 21.92 19.69
C LYS A 115 7.21 22.73 19.94
N ALA A 116 7.10 23.33 21.12
CA ALA A 116 6.06 24.32 21.36
C ALA A 116 6.19 25.46 20.34
N MET A 117 5.06 26.05 19.93
CA MET A 117 5.08 27.26 19.14
C MET A 117 5.90 28.33 19.85
N ALA A 118 6.63 29.14 19.08
CA ALA A 118 7.33 30.29 19.63
C ALA A 118 6.32 31.17 20.39
N LYS A 119 6.67 31.59 21.60
CA LYS A 119 5.80 32.34 22.52
C LYS A 119 5.16 33.57 21.86
N GLU A 120 5.89 34.21 20.96
CA GLU A 120 5.42 35.36 20.16
C GLU A 120 4.27 35.00 19.21
N ARG A 121 4.31 33.82 18.58
CA ARG A 121 3.22 33.35 17.71
C ARG A 121 1.97 33.04 18.52
N THR A 122 2.13 32.42 19.69
CA THR A 122 1.01 32.14 20.60
C THR A 122 0.40 33.43 21.16
N LYS A 123 1.20 34.51 21.30
CA LYS A 123 0.71 35.83 21.72
C LYS A 123 0.03 36.59 20.57
N ALA A 124 0.44 36.34 19.33
CA ALA A 124 -0.17 36.90 18.12
C ALA A 124 -1.48 36.19 17.74
N ASP A 125 -1.64 34.92 18.12
CA ASP A 125 -2.87 34.14 18.00
C ASP A 125 -3.99 34.75 18.85
N SER A 126 -4.95 35.39 18.20
CA SER A 126 -6.13 35.95 18.88
C SER A 126 -7.40 35.62 18.11
N GLY A 127 -8.38 35.03 18.80
CA GLY A 127 -9.67 34.66 18.20
C GLY A 127 -10.42 35.83 17.56
N ALA A 128 -10.30 37.03 18.15
CA ALA A 128 -10.90 38.25 17.61
C ALA A 128 -10.33 38.62 16.23
N LYS A 129 -9.01 38.53 16.03
CA LYS A 129 -8.38 38.76 14.71
C LYS A 129 -8.80 37.74 13.68
N TYR A 130 -8.94 36.46 14.06
CA TYR A 130 -9.44 35.42 13.15
C TYR A 130 -10.88 35.69 12.76
N SER A 131 -11.73 36.04 13.72
CA SER A 131 -13.15 36.36 13.45
C SER A 131 -13.28 37.55 12.50
N LEU A 132 -12.49 38.61 12.73
CA LEU A 132 -12.46 39.77 11.84
C LEU A 132 -11.93 39.41 10.44
N TYR A 133 -10.85 38.63 10.36
CA TYR A 133 -10.27 38.17 9.09
C TYR A 133 -11.25 37.33 8.28
N PHE A 134 -11.91 36.33 8.90
CA PHE A 134 -12.87 35.48 8.19
C PHE A 134 -14.12 36.25 7.77
N LYS A 135 -14.55 37.23 8.58
CA LYS A 135 -15.64 38.14 8.19
C LYS A 135 -15.27 38.94 6.92
N LEU A 136 -14.12 39.62 6.92
CA LEU A 136 -13.60 40.34 5.76
C LEU A 136 -13.36 39.43 4.54
N LEU A 137 -12.89 38.20 4.77
CA LEU A 137 -12.68 37.22 3.71
C LEU A 137 -14.01 36.83 3.06
N HIS A 138 -15.05 36.55 3.86
CA HIS A 138 -16.38 36.21 3.34
C HIS A 138 -16.97 37.39 2.55
N GLU A 139 -16.90 38.60 3.08
CA GLU A 139 -17.35 39.82 2.38
C GLU A 139 -16.67 39.96 1.00
N LYS A 140 -15.36 39.69 0.92
CA LYS A 140 -14.61 39.77 -0.35
C LYS A 140 -14.89 38.60 -1.31
N ILE A 141 -15.14 37.41 -0.79
CA ILE A 141 -15.58 36.25 -1.60
C ILE A 141 -16.93 36.55 -2.24
N GLU A 142 -17.86 37.16 -1.49
CA GLU A 142 -19.17 37.58 -2.00
C GLU A 142 -19.07 38.74 -3.00
N GLU A 143 -18.29 39.79 -2.68
CA GLU A 143 -18.10 40.96 -3.56
C GLU A 143 -17.55 40.58 -4.94
N TYR A 144 -16.57 39.68 -4.98
CA TYR A 144 -15.93 39.25 -6.24
C TYR A 144 -16.50 37.93 -6.78
N ASN A 145 -17.55 37.38 -6.16
CA ASN A 145 -18.18 36.10 -6.51
C ASN A 145 -17.15 34.97 -6.75
N ILE A 146 -16.20 34.83 -5.82
CA ILE A 146 -15.09 33.89 -5.94
C ILE A 146 -15.62 32.47 -5.71
N GLN A 147 -15.60 31.64 -6.75
CA GLN A 147 -16.02 30.26 -6.61
C GLN A 147 -15.06 29.47 -5.71
N PRO A 148 -15.55 28.53 -4.88
CA PRO A 148 -14.71 27.72 -3.99
C PRO A 148 -13.59 26.95 -4.73
N ILE A 149 -13.81 26.60 -5.99
CA ILE A 149 -12.82 25.91 -6.85
C ILE A 149 -11.57 26.76 -7.15
N HIS A 150 -11.64 28.08 -6.94
CA HIS A 150 -10.54 29.03 -7.16
C HIS A 150 -9.82 29.42 -5.87
N ILE A 151 -10.16 28.80 -4.74
CA ILE A 151 -9.49 29.03 -3.45
C ILE A 151 -8.39 27.99 -3.27
N PHE A 152 -7.15 28.41 -3.47
CA PHE A 152 -5.99 27.53 -3.35
C PHE A 152 -5.24 27.82 -2.06
N ASN A 153 -4.89 26.76 -1.31
CA ASN A 153 -3.99 26.86 -0.17
C ASN A 153 -2.54 26.68 -0.65
N MET A 154 -1.66 27.65 -0.37
CA MET A 154 -0.27 27.68 -0.84
C MET A 154 0.77 27.39 0.26
N ASP A 155 0.35 26.93 1.45
CA ASP A 155 1.27 26.58 2.55
C ASP A 155 1.72 25.10 2.49
N GLU A 156 3.04 24.85 2.51
CA GLU A 156 3.69 23.53 2.60
C GLU A 156 3.49 22.83 3.96
N LYS A 157 2.94 23.52 4.97
CA LYS A 157 2.78 22.98 6.31
C LYS A 157 1.53 22.10 6.41
N GLY A 158 1.73 20.88 6.92
CA GLY A 158 0.62 19.99 7.25
C GLY A 158 -0.33 20.63 8.27
N PHE A 159 -1.63 20.48 8.00
CA PHE A 159 -2.71 20.97 8.84
C PHE A 159 -2.71 20.26 10.20
N GLN A 160 -2.62 21.01 11.30
CA GLN A 160 -2.63 20.45 12.65
C GLN A 160 -3.92 20.89 13.38
N LEU A 161 -4.91 20.00 13.43
CA LEU A 161 -6.13 20.19 14.22
C LEU A 161 -5.76 20.28 15.71
N SER A 162 -6.20 21.36 16.40
CA SER A 162 -6.02 21.72 17.83
C SER A 162 -4.92 22.73 18.19
N ARG A 163 -5.07 23.37 19.37
CA ARG A 163 -4.07 24.28 19.99
C ARG A 163 -2.71 23.58 20.04
N VAL A 164 -1.67 24.24 19.53
CA VAL A 164 -0.31 23.70 19.47
C VAL A 164 0.32 23.65 20.87
N SER A 165 -0.10 22.66 21.65
CA SER A 165 0.48 22.30 22.93
C SER A 165 1.63 21.32 22.74
N ARG A 166 2.42 21.12 23.81
CA ARG A 166 3.61 20.25 23.81
C ARG A 166 3.20 18.77 23.88
N THR A 167 2.35 18.31 22.96
CA THR A 167 1.80 16.95 22.97
C THR A 167 2.84 15.93 22.49
N LYS A 168 2.91 14.79 23.18
CA LYS A 168 3.67 13.62 22.70
C LYS A 168 2.92 12.99 21.52
N ARG A 169 3.60 12.86 20.39
CA ARG A 169 3.08 12.26 19.16
C ARG A 169 3.89 11.00 18.83
N ILE A 170 3.24 10.03 18.22
CA ILE A 170 3.85 8.76 17.82
C ILE A 170 4.15 8.86 16.32
N PHE A 171 5.40 8.57 15.95
CA PHE A 171 5.89 8.64 14.59
C PHE A 171 6.45 7.29 14.15
N ASP A 172 6.43 7.04 12.84
CA ASP A 172 7.33 6.06 12.26
C ASP A 172 8.79 6.45 12.47
N ARG A 173 9.58 5.52 13.01
CA ARG A 173 10.97 5.76 13.40
C ARG A 173 11.85 6.07 12.20
N ARG A 174 11.69 5.33 11.10
CA ARG A 174 12.53 5.51 9.90
C ARG A 174 12.26 6.87 9.26
N LEU A 175 10.99 7.22 9.08
CA LEU A 175 10.59 8.53 8.53
C LEU A 175 11.00 9.69 9.44
N TYR A 176 10.94 9.51 10.77
CA TYR A 176 11.40 10.52 11.71
C TYR A 176 12.93 10.71 11.64
N GLU A 177 13.69 9.61 11.54
CA GLU A 177 15.16 9.65 11.46
C GLU A 177 15.68 10.16 10.11
N GLN A 178 15.08 9.73 9.00
CA GLN A 178 15.44 10.12 7.63
C GLN A 178 15.24 11.61 7.34
N LYS A 179 14.25 12.27 7.96
CA LYS A 179 13.96 13.70 7.76
C LYS A 179 15.01 14.65 8.39
N GLY A 180 16.24 14.18 8.61
CA GLY A 180 17.36 14.96 9.15
C GLY A 180 17.22 15.34 10.62
N LEU A 181 16.17 14.89 11.32
CA LEU A 181 15.93 15.23 12.73
C LEU A 181 16.96 14.55 13.65
N LYS A 182 17.43 13.35 13.29
CA LYS A 182 18.47 12.62 14.04
C LYS A 182 19.80 13.36 13.99
N LEU A 183 20.29 13.69 12.79
CA LEU A 183 21.53 14.44 12.60
C LEU A 183 21.46 15.83 13.25
N LYS A 184 20.34 16.56 13.08
CA LYS A 184 20.11 17.84 13.79
C LYS A 184 20.07 17.70 15.31
N SER A 185 19.69 16.54 15.84
CA SER A 185 19.68 16.28 17.29
C SER A 185 21.05 15.87 17.82
N ILE A 186 21.86 15.16 17.01
CA ILE A 186 23.23 14.78 17.34
C ILE A 186 24.12 16.02 17.36
N VAL A 187 24.05 16.87 16.34
CA VAL A 187 24.79 18.14 16.27
C VAL A 187 24.47 19.00 17.50
N ARG A 188 23.19 19.14 17.86
CA ARG A 188 22.77 19.88 19.08
C ARG A 188 23.27 19.28 20.39
N ARG A 189 23.54 17.97 20.44
CA ARG A 189 24.01 17.30 21.66
C ARG A 189 25.53 17.36 21.79
N LYS A 190 26.24 17.29 20.66
CA LYS A 190 27.71 17.24 20.63
C LYS A 190 28.36 18.62 20.54
N VAL A 191 27.67 19.61 19.98
CA VAL A 191 28.19 20.98 19.87
C VAL A 191 27.68 21.82 21.04
N LYS A 192 28.60 22.26 21.91
CA LYS A 192 28.27 23.09 23.09
C LYS A 192 27.88 24.52 22.69
N ASP A 193 28.62 25.15 21.78
CA ASP A 193 28.30 26.49 21.27
C ASP A 193 27.43 26.42 20.02
N GLN A 194 26.12 26.53 20.23
CA GLN A 194 25.14 26.50 19.15
C GLN A 194 25.09 27.82 18.34
N GLY A 195 25.70 28.89 18.87
CA GLY A 195 25.68 30.24 18.33
C GLY A 195 26.77 30.54 17.29
N SER A 196 27.86 29.78 17.30
CA SER A 196 28.98 29.89 16.36
C SER A 196 28.52 29.90 14.89
N LYS A 197 29.17 30.76 14.09
CA LYS A 197 28.89 30.90 12.65
C LYS A 197 29.11 29.57 11.90
N ASP A 198 30.13 28.81 12.26
CA ASP A 198 30.46 27.54 11.61
C ASP A 198 29.40 26.49 11.88
N VAL A 199 28.89 26.45 13.11
CA VAL A 199 27.82 25.53 13.50
C VAL A 199 26.52 25.86 12.78
N LYS A 200 26.21 27.15 12.62
CA LYS A 200 25.06 27.60 11.80
C LYS A 200 25.24 27.23 10.33
N LYS A 201 26.45 27.37 9.77
CA LYS A 201 26.78 26.97 8.39
C LYS A 201 26.61 25.46 8.21
N LEU A 202 27.17 24.66 9.13
CA LEU A 202 27.00 23.21 9.18
C LEU A 202 25.52 22.79 9.26
N GLN A 203 24.73 23.45 10.11
CA GLN A 203 23.29 23.17 10.22
C GLN A 203 22.54 23.48 8.92
N ARG A 204 22.87 24.58 8.24
CA ARG A 204 22.26 24.93 6.94
C ARG A 204 22.61 23.90 5.87
N SER A 205 23.89 23.54 5.73
CA SER A 205 24.33 22.50 4.77
C SER A 205 23.66 21.16 5.06
N LEU A 206 23.55 20.78 6.33
CA LEU A 206 22.86 19.55 6.74
C LEU A 206 21.35 19.60 6.40
N CYS A 207 20.69 20.74 6.59
CA CYS A 207 19.30 20.91 6.17
C CYS A 207 19.14 20.78 4.65
N HIS A 208 20.05 21.39 3.89
CA HIS A 208 20.04 21.37 2.43
C HIS A 208 20.20 19.94 1.89
N ILE A 209 21.20 19.20 2.38
CA ILE A 209 21.44 17.80 1.99
C ILE A 209 20.24 16.91 2.36
N ALA A 210 19.64 17.12 3.54
CA ALA A 210 18.44 16.37 3.93
C ALA A 210 17.24 16.66 3.01
N ALA A 211 17.09 17.89 2.53
CA ALA A 211 16.06 18.25 1.56
C ALA A 211 16.33 17.62 0.20
N GLN A 212 17.56 17.72 -0.31
CA GLN A 212 17.97 17.09 -1.58
C GLN A 212 17.75 15.58 -1.56
N ASN A 213 18.17 14.88 -0.50
CA ASN A 213 17.95 13.44 -0.37
C ASN A 213 16.47 13.07 -0.35
N SER A 214 15.62 13.90 0.28
CA SER A 214 14.18 13.67 0.27
C SER A 214 13.59 13.84 -1.13
N ILE A 215 14.03 14.84 -1.89
CA ILE A 215 13.60 15.07 -3.28
C ILE A 215 14.04 13.89 -4.15
N LEU A 216 15.32 13.52 -4.08
CA LEU A 216 15.88 12.39 -4.82
C LEU A 216 15.14 11.07 -4.52
N HIS A 217 14.75 10.83 -3.27
CA HIS A 217 13.97 9.63 -2.93
C HIS A 217 12.57 9.63 -3.57
N GLU A 218 11.88 10.77 -3.58
CA GLU A 218 10.55 10.86 -4.19
C GLU A 218 10.63 10.78 -5.73
N GLU A 219 11.65 11.39 -6.34
CA GLU A 219 11.93 11.25 -7.77
C GLU A 219 12.20 9.78 -8.14
N ASN A 220 13.08 9.10 -7.40
CA ASN A 220 13.35 7.68 -7.61
C ASN A 220 12.08 6.82 -7.46
N ARG A 221 11.21 7.16 -6.51
CA ARG A 221 9.93 6.49 -6.31
C ARG A 221 9.00 6.71 -7.51
N GLY A 222 8.87 7.96 -7.97
CA GLY A 222 8.05 8.31 -9.14
C GLY A 222 8.57 7.68 -10.44
N LEU A 223 9.88 7.63 -10.63
CA LEU A 223 10.53 6.96 -11.76
C LEU A 223 10.24 5.46 -11.74
N ARG A 224 10.35 4.79 -10.58
CA ARG A 224 10.02 3.36 -10.43
C ARG A 224 8.54 3.07 -10.72
N GLN A 225 7.64 3.91 -10.24
CA GLN A 225 6.21 3.78 -10.54
C GLN A 225 5.94 3.96 -12.04
N SER A 226 6.57 4.95 -12.66
CA SER A 226 6.45 5.21 -14.09
C SER A 226 6.99 4.05 -14.95
N LEU A 227 8.13 3.48 -14.54
CA LEU A 227 8.69 2.27 -15.15
C LEU A 227 7.74 1.09 -15.03
N ALA A 228 7.19 0.82 -13.85
CA ALA A 228 6.23 -0.26 -13.64
C ALA A 228 4.96 -0.09 -14.49
N ILE A 229 4.47 1.14 -14.66
CA ILE A 229 3.33 1.43 -15.55
C ILE A 229 3.71 1.18 -17.01
N LYS A 230 4.92 1.57 -17.42
CA LYS A 230 5.43 1.40 -18.79
C LYS A 230 5.66 -0.07 -19.14
N GLU A 231 6.16 -0.87 -18.21
CA GLU A 231 6.31 -2.33 -18.37
C GLU A 231 4.95 -3.03 -18.50
N ARG A 232 3.94 -2.58 -17.74
CA ARG A 232 2.57 -3.10 -17.81
C ARG A 232 1.82 -2.74 -19.11
N ARG A 233 2.26 -1.73 -19.85
CA ARG A 233 1.66 -1.35 -21.14
C ARG A 233 2.43 -2.04 -22.28
N PRO A 234 1.94 -3.14 -22.87
CA PRO A 234 2.53 -3.64 -24.11
C PRO A 234 2.42 -2.56 -25.18
N LYS A 235 3.54 -2.23 -25.84
CA LYS A 235 3.56 -1.34 -27.00
C LYS A 235 2.93 -2.04 -28.20
N GLN A 236 1.61 -2.11 -28.25
CA GLN A 236 0.88 -2.38 -29.49
C GLN A 236 0.26 -1.07 -29.97
N SER A 237 0.94 -0.37 -30.87
CA SER A 237 0.32 0.71 -31.63
C SER A 237 -0.57 0.07 -32.70
N PHE A 238 -1.88 0.00 -32.45
CA PHE A 238 -2.84 -0.36 -33.49
C PHE A 238 -3.13 0.88 -34.34
N THR A 239 -2.52 0.95 -35.53
CA THR A 239 -2.92 1.93 -36.53
C THR A 239 -4.27 1.49 -37.09
N LEU A 240 -5.31 2.31 -36.93
CA LEU A 240 -6.62 2.04 -37.50
C LEU A 240 -6.48 1.96 -39.03
N GLN A 241 -6.76 0.80 -39.62
CA GLN A 241 -6.69 0.63 -41.08
C GLN A 241 -7.87 1.33 -41.75
N LEU A 242 -7.68 2.61 -42.06
CA LEU A 242 -8.65 3.42 -42.79
C LEU A 242 -8.54 3.08 -44.28
N ASN A 243 -9.57 2.44 -44.85
CA ASN A 243 -9.60 2.08 -46.27
C ASN A 243 -9.34 3.30 -47.17
N ARG A 244 -8.54 3.10 -48.21
CA ARG A 244 -8.23 4.14 -49.20
C ARG A 244 -9.43 4.32 -50.13
N ASP A 245 -10.07 5.48 -50.08
CA ASP A 245 -10.86 5.93 -51.24
C ASP A 245 -9.89 6.17 -52.41
N LYS A 246 -10.21 5.60 -53.58
CA LYS A 246 -9.31 5.49 -54.75
C LYS A 246 -8.99 6.82 -55.45
N VAL A 247 -9.54 7.94 -55.00
CA VAL A 247 -9.42 9.22 -55.68
C VAL A 247 -8.89 10.28 -54.71
N TYR A 248 -7.56 10.38 -54.57
CA TYR A 248 -6.92 11.57 -54.01
C TYR A 248 -5.41 11.60 -54.32
N HIS A 249 -4.93 12.67 -54.96
CA HIS A 249 -3.53 12.86 -55.38
C HIS A 249 -2.78 13.95 -54.61
N GLY A 250 -3.24 14.35 -53.42
CA GLY A 250 -2.59 15.39 -52.59
C GLY A 250 -1.99 14.86 -51.28
N GLY A 251 -0.84 15.40 -50.86
CA GLY A 251 0.00 14.87 -49.76
C GLY A 251 -0.53 15.00 -48.32
N ALA A 252 -1.69 15.62 -48.08
CA ALA A 252 -2.30 15.70 -46.74
C ALA A 252 -3.74 15.18 -46.75
N LYS A 253 -4.04 14.24 -45.85
CA LYS A 253 -5.31 13.49 -45.82
C LYS A 253 -6.11 13.83 -44.56
N LEU A 254 -7.21 14.57 -44.72
CA LEU A 254 -8.13 14.92 -43.63
C LEU A 254 -9.20 13.82 -43.49
N TRP A 255 -9.42 13.30 -42.29
CA TRP A 255 -10.43 12.28 -42.03
C TRP A 255 -11.64 12.87 -41.30
N SER A 256 -12.85 12.60 -41.79
CA SER A 256 -14.07 13.02 -41.10
C SER A 256 -14.34 12.13 -39.87
N PRO A 257 -14.97 12.64 -38.80
CA PRO A 257 -15.31 11.83 -37.62
C PRO A 257 -16.11 10.55 -37.94
N ARG A 258 -16.96 10.61 -38.98
CA ARG A 258 -17.74 9.45 -39.46
C ARG A 258 -16.87 8.36 -40.10
N SER A 259 -15.81 8.71 -40.82
CA SER A 259 -14.93 7.70 -41.44
C SER A 259 -14.08 6.96 -40.40
N VAL A 260 -13.64 7.68 -39.36
CA VAL A 260 -12.95 7.10 -38.21
C VAL A 260 -13.86 6.12 -37.46
N GLN A 261 -15.13 6.50 -37.23
CA GLN A 261 -16.09 5.62 -36.55
C GLN A 261 -16.34 4.33 -37.34
N ARG A 262 -16.59 4.40 -38.65
CA ARG A 262 -16.79 3.21 -39.49
C ARG A 262 -15.60 2.25 -39.45
N ALA A 263 -14.38 2.77 -39.38
CA ALA A 263 -13.20 1.91 -39.31
C ALA A 263 -13.04 1.24 -37.94
N ARG A 264 -13.46 1.91 -36.84
CA ARG A 264 -13.57 1.28 -35.52
C ARG A 264 -14.60 0.17 -35.52
N ASP A 265 -15.77 0.42 -36.10
CA ASP A 265 -16.87 -0.56 -36.16
C ASP A 265 -16.43 -1.81 -36.95
N ARG A 266 -15.73 -1.64 -38.08
CA ARG A 266 -15.15 -2.76 -38.85
C ARG A 266 -14.13 -3.55 -38.05
N GLN A 267 -13.25 -2.88 -37.31
CA GLN A 267 -12.25 -3.55 -36.49
C GLN A 267 -12.93 -4.36 -35.37
N ALA A 268 -13.97 -3.81 -34.75
CA ALA A 268 -14.77 -4.53 -33.76
C ALA A 268 -15.43 -5.78 -34.38
N SER A 269 -16.03 -5.67 -35.57
CA SER A 269 -16.59 -6.82 -36.29
C SER A 269 -15.52 -7.87 -36.63
N GLN A 270 -14.33 -7.46 -37.05
CA GLN A 270 -13.22 -8.39 -37.32
C GLN A 270 -12.74 -9.12 -36.07
N GLN A 271 -12.64 -8.42 -34.93
CA GLN A 271 -12.28 -9.03 -33.66
C GLN A 271 -13.33 -10.05 -33.22
N GLN A 272 -14.62 -9.69 -33.29
CA GLN A 272 -15.72 -10.62 -32.99
C GLN A 272 -15.67 -11.86 -33.89
N GLN A 273 -15.43 -11.70 -35.19
CA GLN A 273 -15.28 -12.84 -36.10
C GLN A 273 -14.07 -13.72 -35.77
N GLN A 274 -12.94 -13.12 -35.37
CA GLN A 274 -11.76 -13.88 -34.96
C GLN A 274 -12.02 -14.66 -33.67
N GLU A 275 -12.70 -14.07 -32.69
CA GLU A 275 -13.09 -14.75 -31.46
C GLU A 275 -14.04 -15.91 -31.74
N LEU A 276 -15.08 -15.69 -32.55
CA LEU A 276 -15.99 -16.76 -32.97
C LEU A 276 -15.25 -17.91 -33.66
N LYS A 277 -14.29 -17.61 -34.55
CA LYS A 277 -13.45 -18.64 -35.19
C LYS A 277 -12.58 -19.40 -34.20
N LYS A 278 -12.04 -18.72 -33.17
CA LYS A 278 -11.26 -19.37 -32.11
C LYS A 278 -12.14 -20.29 -31.27
N LEU A 279 -13.33 -19.84 -30.89
CA LEU A 279 -14.32 -20.63 -30.15
C LEU A 279 -14.73 -21.87 -30.95
N GLN A 280 -15.09 -21.71 -32.22
CA GLN A 280 -15.42 -22.84 -33.11
C GLN A 280 -14.26 -23.83 -33.25
N LYS A 281 -13.01 -23.35 -33.29
CA LYS A 281 -11.83 -24.23 -33.36
C LYS A 281 -11.61 -24.99 -32.05
N ALA A 282 -11.86 -24.33 -30.90
CA ALA A 282 -11.77 -24.96 -29.58
C ALA A 282 -12.85 -26.05 -29.42
N GLU A 283 -14.09 -25.74 -29.79
CA GLU A 283 -15.22 -26.67 -29.75
C GLU A 283 -14.97 -27.92 -30.62
N LYS A 284 -14.47 -27.73 -31.85
CA LYS A 284 -14.08 -28.86 -32.71
C LYS A 284 -12.97 -29.71 -32.09
N ALA A 285 -11.97 -29.07 -31.48
CA ALA A 285 -10.89 -29.79 -30.82
C ALA A 285 -11.36 -30.59 -29.59
N GLU A 286 -12.38 -30.11 -28.87
CA GLU A 286 -13.03 -30.84 -27.79
C GLU A 286 -13.86 -32.02 -28.32
N ALA A 287 -14.64 -31.81 -29.38
CA ALA A 287 -15.39 -32.88 -30.03
C ALA A 287 -14.48 -34.01 -30.55
N ASP A 288 -13.35 -33.65 -31.16
CA ASP A 288 -12.35 -34.61 -31.63
C ASP A 288 -11.72 -35.40 -30.47
N LYS A 289 -11.46 -34.75 -29.33
CA LYS A 289 -10.98 -35.43 -28.12
C LYS A 289 -12.03 -36.40 -27.56
N ALA A 290 -13.29 -35.99 -27.50
CA ALA A 290 -14.39 -36.82 -27.04
C ALA A 290 -14.60 -38.05 -27.94
N ALA A 291 -14.53 -37.87 -29.26
CA ALA A 291 -14.62 -38.97 -30.22
C ALA A 291 -13.48 -39.99 -30.04
N ARG A 292 -12.24 -39.51 -29.80
CA ARG A 292 -11.10 -40.39 -29.49
C ARG A 292 -11.33 -41.19 -28.21
N LEU A 293 -11.84 -40.56 -27.16
CA LEU A 293 -12.15 -41.22 -25.89
C LEU A 293 -13.25 -42.28 -26.06
N CYS A 294 -14.32 -41.98 -26.79
CA CYS A 294 -15.40 -42.93 -27.09
C CYS A 294 -14.88 -44.14 -27.88
N LYS A 295 -14.03 -43.91 -28.88
CA LYS A 295 -13.38 -44.99 -29.65
C LYS A 295 -12.52 -45.89 -28.76
N LEU A 296 -11.77 -45.32 -27.83
CA LEU A 296 -10.97 -46.09 -26.86
C LEU A 296 -11.85 -46.91 -25.91
N GLN A 297 -12.96 -46.35 -25.43
CA GLN A 297 -13.95 -47.05 -24.59
C GLN A 297 -14.56 -48.25 -25.33
N LEU A 298 -14.98 -48.07 -26.59
CA LEU A 298 -15.50 -49.14 -27.45
C LEU A 298 -14.47 -50.25 -27.69
N GLN A 299 -13.20 -49.89 -27.92
CA GLN A 299 -12.12 -50.88 -28.06
C GLN A 299 -11.87 -51.67 -26.77
N LYS A 300 -11.92 -51.01 -25.61
CA LYS A 300 -11.80 -51.68 -24.30
C LYS A 300 -12.98 -52.62 -24.04
N ALA A 301 -14.22 -52.19 -24.31
CA ALA A 301 -15.41 -53.03 -24.15
C ALA A 301 -15.34 -54.30 -25.00
N LYS A 302 -14.94 -54.17 -26.29
CA LYS A 302 -14.75 -55.33 -27.17
C LYS A 302 -13.69 -56.31 -26.67
N ARG A 303 -12.57 -55.81 -26.10
CA ARG A 303 -11.55 -56.67 -25.49
C ARG A 303 -12.10 -57.41 -24.27
N LEU A 304 -12.84 -56.73 -23.41
CA LEU A 304 -13.46 -57.34 -22.23
C LEU A 304 -14.54 -58.37 -22.58
N GLU A 305 -15.28 -58.19 -23.68
CA GLU A 305 -16.22 -59.19 -24.19
C GLU A 305 -15.51 -60.41 -24.78
N GLN A 306 -14.38 -60.22 -25.47
CA GLN A 306 -13.53 -61.32 -25.96
C GLN A 306 -12.86 -62.11 -24.83
N GLU A 307 -12.59 -61.49 -23.68
CA GLU A 307 -12.03 -62.16 -22.50
C GLU A 307 -13.10 -62.86 -21.64
N ARG A 308 -14.40 -62.60 -21.89
CA ARG A 308 -15.53 -63.17 -21.12
C ARG A 308 -16.24 -64.33 -21.82
N GLY A 309 -16.01 -64.54 -23.12
CA GLY A 309 -16.49 -65.70 -23.88
C GLY A 309 -15.40 -66.74 -24.03
#